data_AF-A0A7V9DCR7-F1
#
_entry.id   AF-A0A7V9DCR7-F1
#
_cell.length_a   1.000
_cell.length_b   1.000
_cell.length_c   1.000
_cell.angle_alpha   90.00
_cell.angle_beta   90.00
_cell.angle_gamma   90.00
#
_symmetry.space_group_name_H-M   'P 1'
#
loop_
_entity.id
_entity.type
_entity.pdbx_description
1 polymer ?
#
loop_
_entity_poly.entity_id
_entity_poly.type
_entity_poly.pdbx_seq_one_letter_code
_entity_poly.pdbx_strand_id
1 'polypeptide(L)' 'EQFTGLKGEYVKVEDTIKGFREILEGKCDDMPEQSFYMVGTIEQARDKAKKMAAGA' A
#
# COMPACT_ATOMS: atom_id res chain seq x y z
N GLU A 1 0.85 -9.10 14.65
CA GLU A 1 0.10 -8.46 15.74
C GLU A 1 0.88 -8.35 17.05
N GLN A 2 1.40 -9.43 17.66
CA GLN A 2 2.07 -9.33 18.99
C GLN A 2 3.35 -8.48 19.05
N PHE A 3 4.10 -8.35 17.96
CA PHE A 3 5.37 -7.60 17.94
C PHE A 3 5.23 -6.20 17.36
N THR A 4 4.40 -6.05 16.32
CA THR A 4 4.25 -4.81 15.56
C THR A 4 2.96 -4.06 15.91
N GLY A 5 2.01 -4.68 16.63
CA GLY A 5 0.67 -4.15 16.86
C GLY A 5 -0.23 -4.10 15.62
N LEU A 6 0.31 -4.38 14.43
CA LEU A 6 -0.40 -4.29 13.17
C LEU A 6 -1.11 -5.61 12.85
N LYS A 7 -2.40 -5.48 12.47
CA LYS A 7 -3.23 -6.59 12.00
C LYS A 7 -2.72 -7.06 10.65
N GLY A 8 -2.42 -8.35 10.56
CA GLY A 8 -2.08 -8.97 9.27
C GLY A 8 -3.34 -9.06 8.40
N GLU A 9 -3.17 -8.86 7.10
CA GLU A 9 -4.24 -8.99 6.12
C GLU A 9 -3.87 -10.06 5.10
N TYR A 10 -4.85 -10.90 4.74
CA TYR A 10 -4.67 -11.88 3.67
C TYR A 10 -5.03 -11.22 2.34
N VAL A 11 -4.07 -11.19 1.43
CA VAL A 11 -4.22 -10.60 0.09
C VAL A 11 -4.36 -11.72 -0.92
N LYS A 12 -5.36 -11.62 -1.81
CA LYS A 12 -5.52 -12.58 -2.89
C LYS A 12 -4.44 -12.36 -3.95
N VAL A 13 -4.06 -13.44 -4.63
CA VAL A 13 -3.05 -13.41 -5.70
C VAL A 13 -3.43 -12.43 -6.82
N GLU A 14 -4.71 -12.35 -7.16
CA GLU A 14 -5.24 -11.42 -8.18
C GLU A 14 -4.97 -9.95 -7.81
N ASP A 15 -5.21 -9.59 -6.54
CA ASP A 15 -4.97 -8.23 -6.03
C ASP A 15 -3.47 -7.92 -5.95
N THR A 16 -2.65 -8.91 -5.61
CA THR A 16 -1.18 -8.76 -5.65
C THR A 16 -0.70 -8.47 -7.06
N ILE A 17 -1.10 -9.28 -8.05
CA ILE A 17 -0.69 -9.10 -9.45
C ILE A 17 -1.15 -7.73 -9.98
N LYS A 18 -2.40 -7.34 -9.69
CA LYS A 18 -2.94 -6.04 -10.09
C LYS A 18 -2.13 -4.89 -9.46
N GLY A 19 -1.84 -4.95 -8.17
CA GLY A 19 -1.07 -3.93 -7.47
C GLY A 19 0.34 -3.77 -8.02
N PHE A 20 1.07 -4.87 -8.22
CA PHE A 20 2.40 -4.83 -8.81
C PHE A 20 2.39 -4.32 -10.25
N ARG A 21 1.37 -4.68 -11.04
CA ARG A 21 1.21 -4.14 -12.40
C ARG A 21 1.01 -2.62 -12.38
N GLU A 22 0.16 -2.10 -11.50
CA GLU A 22 -0.07 -0.65 -11.39
C GLU A 22 1.19 0.11 -10.98
N ILE A 23 2.02 -0.48 -10.10
CA ILE A 23 3.34 0.07 -9.74
C ILE A 23 4.26 0.12 -10.96
N LEU A 24 4.35 -0.98 -11.71
CA LEU A 24 5.19 -1.04 -12.93
C LEU A 24 4.70 -0.14 -14.06
N GLU A 25 3.39 0.10 -14.16
CA GLU A 25 2.77 1.02 -15.12
C GLU A 25 2.95 2.50 -14.72
N GLY A 26 3.54 2.78 -13.56
CA GLY A 26 3.81 4.13 -13.07
C GLY A 26 2.59 4.88 -12.53
N LYS A 27 1.49 4.17 -12.25
CA LYS A 27 0.24 4.77 -11.70
C LYS A 27 0.34 5.13 -10.21
N CYS A 28 1.52 4.89 -9.64
CA CYS A 28 1.81 4.95 -8.23
C CYS A 28 3.03 5.84 -7.90
N ASP A 29 3.67 6.44 -8.91
CA ASP A 29 4.86 7.32 -8.75
C ASP A 29 4.58 8.60 -7.96
N ASP A 30 3.33 9.04 -7.88
CA ASP A 30 2.92 10.20 -7.08
C ASP A 30 2.94 9.92 -5.57
N MET A 31 3.04 8.65 -5.16
CA MET A 31 2.96 8.25 -3.76
C MET A 31 4.34 8.10 -3.11
N PRO A 32 4.52 8.54 -1.85
CA PRO A 32 5.78 8.38 -1.13
C PRO A 32 6.06 6.90 -0.84
N GLU A 33 7.33 6.50 -0.86
CA GLU A 33 7.77 5.11 -0.61
C GLU A 33 7.27 4.55 0.72
N GLN A 34 7.13 5.39 1.75
CA GLN A 34 6.61 5.00 3.06
C GLN A 34 5.15 4.53 3.04
N SER A 35 4.38 4.90 2.02
CA SER A 35 3.00 4.47 1.85
C SER A 35 2.88 2.98 1.50
N PHE A 36 3.92 2.38 0.90
CA PHE A 36 3.97 0.94 0.58
C PHE A 36 4.47 0.07 1.73
N TYR A 37 4.92 0.67 2.83
CA TYR A 37 5.44 -0.08 3.95
C TYR A 37 4.32 -0.65 4.83
N MET A 38 4.34 -1.97 5.04
CA MET A 38 3.38 -2.72 5.88
C MET A 38 1.92 -2.49 5.50
N VAL A 39 1.61 -2.59 4.21
CA VAL A 39 0.25 -2.59 3.65
C VAL A 39 -0.03 -3.92 2.96
N GLY A 40 -1.29 -4.34 2.92
CA GLY A 40 -1.73 -5.54 2.22
C GLY A 40 -1.96 -5.25 0.74
N THR A 41 -2.97 -4.45 0.43
CA THR A 41 -3.34 -4.12 -0.96
C THR A 41 -2.79 -2.79 -1.43
N ILE A 42 -2.73 -2.59 -2.75
CA ILE A 42 -2.33 -1.31 -3.35
C ILE A 42 -3.28 -0.16 -2.97
N GLU A 43 -4.56 -0.46 -2.71
CA GLU A 43 -5.54 0.53 -2.27
C GLU A 43 -5.21 1.05 -0.87
N GLN A 44 -4.73 0.19 0.03
CA GLN A 44 -4.24 0.60 1.35
C GLN A 44 -2.99 1.48 1.23
N ALA A 45 -2.10 1.19 0.28
CA ALA A 45 -0.97 2.06 -0.03
C ALA A 45 -1.44 3.46 -0.45
N ARG A 46 -2.44 3.53 -1.35
CA ARG A 46 -3.05 4.80 -1.80
C ARG A 46 -3.72 5.56 -0.67
N ASP A 47 -4.47 4.89 0.20
CA ASP A 47 -5.09 5.53 1.37
C ASP A 47 -4.03 6.08 2.34
N LYS A 48 -2.98 5.31 2.59
CA LYS A 48 -1.86 5.72 3.44
C LYS A 48 -1.09 6.90 2.84
N ALA A 49 -0.85 6.90 1.53
CA ALA A 49 -0.25 8.02 0.82
C ALA A 49 -1.10 9.30 0.97
N LYS A 50 -2.43 9.21 0.80
CA LYS A 50 -3.34 10.33 1.01
C LYS A 50 -3.30 10.85 2.45
N LYS A 51 -3.29 9.96 3.44
CA LYS A 51 -3.18 10.34 4.85
C LYS A 51 -1.84 11.02 5.17
N MET A 52 -0.75 10.57 4.57
CA MET A 52 0.57 11.20 4.69
C MET A 52 0.59 12.59 4.03
N ALA A 53 -0.04 12.74 2.87
CA ALA A 53 -0.15 14.03 2.18
C ALA A 53 -1.05 15.03 2.93
N ALA A 54 -2.11 14.56 3.60
CA ALA A 54 -3.02 15.38 4.39
C ALA A 54 -2.49 15.71 5.80
N GLY A 55 -1.45 15.02 6.26
CA GLY A 55 -0.82 15.22 7.57
C GLY A 55 0.42 16.12 7.56
N ALA A 56 0.68 16.80 6.44
CA ALA A 56 1.74 17.80 6.27
C ALA A 56 1.19 19.23 6.39
#